data_AF-A0A847NCF8-F1
#
_entry.id   AF-A0A847NCF8-F1
#
_cell.length_a   1.000
_cell.length_b   1.000
_cell.length_c   1.000
_cell.angle_alpha   90.00
_cell.angle_beta   90.00
_cell.angle_gamma   90.00
#
_symmetry.space_group_name_H-M   'P 1'
#
loop_
_entity.id
_entity.type
_entity.pdbx_description
1 polymer ?
#
loop_
_entity_poly.entity_id
_entity_poly.type
_entity_poly.pdbx_seq_one_letter_code
_entity_poly.pdbx_strand_id
1 'polypeptide(L)'
;DCPPGSACTVMESIKDADYCILIVEPTVFGVHNLNMVYELVKLFHKPYGVVINKCQKGENPAESFCEERGIRILCRIPFDNELGTMNSNAKIAARESEKYKAVFSSLLETVKKEVHHEAAVNP
;
A
#
# COMPACT_ATOMS: atom_id res chain seq x y z
N ASP A 1 3.60 -6.90 -8.69
CA ASP A 1 4.07 -7.47 -7.42
C ASP A 1 5.56 -7.22 -7.33
N CYS A 2 6.09 -6.90 -6.15
CA CYS A 2 7.47 -6.47 -5.94
C CYS A 2 8.03 -7.15 -4.69
N PRO A 3 9.31 -7.58 -4.68
CA PRO A 3 9.94 -8.05 -3.46
C PRO A 3 9.92 -6.98 -2.35
N PRO A 4 9.95 -7.37 -1.07
CA PRO A 4 10.03 -6.43 0.04
C PRO A 4 11.46 -5.90 0.25
N GLY A 5 11.58 -4.80 0.99
CA GLY A 5 12.86 -4.28 1.46
C GLY A 5 13.56 -3.34 0.47
N SER A 6 14.89 -3.41 0.39
CA SER A 6 15.74 -2.45 -0.34
C SER A 6 16.75 -3.11 -1.29
N ALA A 7 16.51 -4.36 -1.69
CA ALA A 7 17.38 -5.09 -2.61
C ALA A 7 17.37 -4.49 -4.03
N CYS A 8 18.37 -4.84 -4.86
CA CYS A 8 18.47 -4.34 -6.25
C CYS A 8 17.20 -4.56 -7.07
N THR A 9 16.55 -5.71 -6.91
CA THR A 9 15.29 -6.05 -7.58
C THR A 9 14.13 -5.13 -7.17
N VAL A 10 14.14 -4.61 -5.95
CA VAL A 10 13.16 -3.60 -5.48
C VAL A 10 13.43 -2.27 -6.18
N MET A 11 14.69 -1.85 -6.25
CA MET A 11 15.07 -0.58 -6.90
C MET A 11 14.69 -0.57 -8.38
N GLU A 12 14.94 -1.66 -9.11
CA GLU A 12 14.53 -1.80 -10.51
C GLU A 12 13.01 -1.72 -10.65
N SER A 13 12.26 -2.44 -9.79
CA SER A 13 10.79 -2.40 -9.80
C SER A 13 10.24 -0.99 -9.54
N ILE A 14 10.83 -0.23 -8.61
CA ILE A 14 10.41 1.15 -8.32
C ILE A 14 10.71 2.08 -9.49
N LYS A 15 11.90 1.98 -10.10
CA LYS A 15 12.31 2.84 -11.22
C LYS A 15 11.37 2.75 -12.42
N ASP A 16 10.90 1.54 -12.74
CA ASP A 16 10.03 1.31 -13.89
C ASP A 16 8.55 1.55 -13.60
N ALA A 17 8.15 1.66 -12.33
CA ALA A 17 6.76 1.89 -11.94
C ALA A 17 6.29 3.32 -12.17
N ASP A 18 5.07 3.49 -12.66
CA ASP A 18 4.41 4.80 -12.77
C ASP A 18 3.86 5.30 -11.43
N TYR A 19 3.61 4.40 -10.47
CA TYR A 19 3.08 4.70 -9.13
C TYR A 19 3.37 3.54 -8.18
N CYS A 20 3.76 3.84 -6.94
CA CYS A 20 4.06 2.84 -5.91
C CYS A 20 2.97 2.77 -4.84
N ILE A 21 2.33 1.60 -4.70
CA ILE A 21 1.45 1.33 -3.55
C ILE A 21 2.27 0.61 -2.49
N LEU A 22 2.48 1.25 -1.34
CA LEU A 22 3.26 0.72 -0.24
C LEU A 22 2.32 0.01 0.76
N ILE A 23 2.55 -1.27 1.01
CA ILE A 23 1.73 -2.06 1.95
C ILE A 23 2.45 -2.16 3.30
N VAL A 24 1.75 -1.86 4.38
CA VAL A 24 2.31 -1.91 5.74
C VAL A 24 1.33 -2.55 6.72
N GLU A 25 1.83 -3.36 7.66
CA GLU A 25 1.06 -3.79 8.83
C GLU A 25 1.27 -2.80 9.98
N PRO A 26 0.26 -2.52 10.84
CA PRO A 26 0.32 -1.51 11.90
C PRO A 26 1.19 -1.97 13.09
N THR A 27 2.44 -2.34 12.83
CA THR A 27 3.42 -2.78 13.82
C THR A 27 4.68 -1.93 13.70
N VAL A 28 5.45 -1.83 14.78
CA VAL A 28 6.74 -1.09 14.79
C VAL A 28 7.70 -1.63 13.72
N PHE A 29 7.74 -2.95 13.53
CA PHE A 29 8.56 -3.57 12.49
C PHE A 29 8.04 -3.24 11.08
N GLY A 30 6.72 -3.25 10.88
CA GLY A 30 6.10 -2.82 9.64
C GLY A 30 6.49 -1.39 9.27
N VAL A 31 6.46 -0.48 10.24
CA VAL A 31 6.90 0.92 10.04
C VAL A 31 8.38 1.03 9.71
N HIS A 32 9.24 0.24 10.35
CA HIS A 32 10.67 0.22 10.02
C HIS A 32 10.90 -0.18 8.55
N ASN A 33 10.20 -1.21 8.08
CA ASN A 33 10.27 -1.64 6.68
C ASN A 33 9.66 -0.61 5.72
N LEU A 34 8.51 -0.03 6.09
CA LEU A 34 7.89 1.04 5.32
C LEU A 34 8.85 2.23 5.16
N ASN A 35 9.55 2.64 6.22
CA ASN A 35 10.49 3.75 6.17
C ASN A 35 11.61 3.51 5.15
N MET A 36 12.18 2.29 5.09
CA MET A 36 13.20 1.98 4.09
C MET A 36 12.68 2.11 2.65
N VAL A 37 11.49 1.60 2.37
CA VAL A 37 10.90 1.66 1.01
C VAL A 37 10.45 3.09 0.68
N TYR A 38 9.92 3.81 1.65
CA TYR A 38 9.55 5.22 1.56
C TYR A 38 10.74 6.10 1.12
N GLU A 39 11.91 5.91 1.73
CA GLU A 39 13.12 6.65 1.32
C GLU A 39 13.52 6.31 -0.13
N LEU A 40 13.37 5.06 -0.56
CA LEU A 40 13.66 4.65 -1.95
C LEU A 40 12.69 5.27 -2.95
N VAL A 41 11.38 5.23 -2.71
CA VAL A 41 10.40 5.84 -3.65
C VAL A 41 10.59 7.34 -3.74
N LYS A 42 10.97 8.00 -2.63
CA LYS A 42 11.35 9.42 -2.65
C LYS A 42 12.62 9.68 -3.44
N LEU A 43 13.66 8.86 -3.26
CA LEU A 43 14.92 8.98 -4.01
C LEU A 43 14.69 8.90 -5.52
N PHE A 44 13.80 8.01 -5.96
CA PHE A 44 13.43 7.85 -7.36
C PHE A 44 12.32 8.81 -7.84
N HIS A 45 11.88 9.74 -6.98
CA HIS A 45 10.84 10.72 -7.29
C HIS A 45 9.57 10.06 -7.85
N LYS A 46 9.20 8.90 -7.31
CA LYS A 46 7.99 8.19 -7.75
C LYS A 46 6.80 8.66 -6.93
N PRO A 47 5.61 8.82 -7.54
CA PRO A 47 4.37 8.91 -6.79
C PRO A 47 4.19 7.68 -5.90
N TYR A 48 3.58 7.87 -4.75
CA TYR A 48 3.21 6.75 -3.90
C TYR A 48 2.02 7.05 -2.99
N GLY A 49 1.45 5.97 -2.47
CA GLY A 49 0.46 6.00 -1.41
C GLY A 49 0.51 4.72 -0.58
N VAL A 50 0.02 4.78 0.64
CA VAL A 50 0.13 3.68 1.61
C VAL A 50 -1.20 2.97 1.78
N VAL A 51 -1.18 1.64 1.78
CA VAL A 51 -2.28 0.81 2.29
C VAL A 51 -1.85 0.19 3.61
N ILE A 52 -2.62 0.47 4.67
CA ILE A 52 -2.40 -0.16 5.96
C ILE A 52 -3.24 -1.44 5.99
N ASN A 53 -2.56 -2.59 6.02
CA ASN A 53 -3.16 -3.91 6.00
C ASN A 53 -3.19 -4.55 7.39
N LYS A 54 -4.12 -5.47 7.62
CA LYS A 54 -4.34 -6.16 8.89
C LYS A 54 -4.57 -5.21 10.08
N CYS A 55 -5.31 -4.12 9.87
CA CYS A 55 -5.66 -3.19 10.95
C CYS A 55 -6.45 -3.90 12.07
N GLN A 56 -6.05 -3.68 13.31
CA GLN A 56 -6.74 -4.14 14.51
C GLN A 56 -7.08 -2.95 15.41
N LYS A 57 -7.88 -3.18 16.46
CA LYS A 57 -8.13 -2.15 17.47
C LYS A 57 -6.85 -1.90 18.26
N GLY A 58 -6.55 -0.63 18.52
CA GLY A 58 -5.39 -0.23 19.33
C GLY A 58 -4.52 0.78 18.60
N GLU A 59 -3.27 0.85 19.03
CA GLU A 59 -2.27 1.73 18.42
C GLU A 59 -1.99 1.33 16.97
N ASN A 60 -1.82 2.34 16.13
CA ASN A 60 -1.50 2.17 14.72
C ASN A 60 -0.26 3.01 14.38
N PRO A 61 0.95 2.51 14.67
CA PRO A 61 2.18 3.25 14.41
C PRO A 61 2.37 3.58 12.92
N ALA A 62 1.78 2.78 12.01
CA ALA A 62 1.83 3.06 10.58
C ALA A 62 0.99 4.27 10.18
N GLU A 63 -0.14 4.48 10.84
CA GLU A 63 -0.98 5.66 10.64
C GLU A 63 -0.28 6.92 11.17
N SER A 64 0.28 6.88 12.38
CA SER A 64 1.08 7.98 12.93
C SER A 64 2.28 8.31 12.02
N PHE A 65 3.01 7.30 11.55
CA PHE A 65 4.12 7.50 10.61
C PHE A 65 3.69 8.22 9.32
N CYS A 66 2.52 7.86 8.78
CA CYS A 66 1.99 8.49 7.58
C CYS A 66 1.54 9.93 7.85
N GLU A 67 0.81 10.17 8.94
CA GLU A 67 0.32 11.50 9.32
C GLU A 67 1.47 12.49 9.55
N GLU A 68 2.50 12.10 10.30
CA GLU A 68 3.69 12.92 10.57
C GLU A 68 4.42 13.36 9.31
N ARG A 69 4.38 12.53 8.25
CA ARG A 69 5.08 12.75 6.98
C ARG A 69 4.18 13.25 5.86
N GLY A 70 2.89 13.46 6.14
CA GLY A 70 1.90 13.85 5.13
C GLY A 70 1.68 12.80 4.03
N ILE A 71 1.94 11.52 4.33
CA ILE A 71 1.79 10.43 3.37
C ILE A 71 0.32 10.08 3.20
N ARG A 72 -0.14 10.01 1.95
CA ARG A 72 -1.50 9.65 1.61
C ARG A 72 -1.79 8.18 1.95
N ILE A 73 -2.70 7.95 2.89
CA ILE A 73 -3.25 6.61 3.15
C ILE A 73 -4.40 6.36 2.18
N LEU A 74 -4.21 5.41 1.25
CA LEU A 74 -5.16 5.05 0.20
C LEU A 74 -6.29 4.16 0.71
N CYS A 75 -5.97 3.23 1.62
CA CYS A 75 -6.92 2.26 2.14
C CYS A 75 -6.45 1.71 3.49
N ARG A 76 -7.40 1.30 4.33
CA ARG A 76 -7.18 0.52 5.56
C ARG A 76 -7.94 -0.80 5.42
N ILE A 77 -7.23 -1.92 5.51
CA ILE A 77 -7.82 -3.26 5.43
C ILE A 77 -7.74 -3.88 6.83
N PRO A 78 -8.87 -4.18 7.50
CA PRO A 78 -8.85 -4.77 8.82
C PRO A 78 -8.34 -6.21 8.79
N PHE A 79 -7.80 -6.68 9.92
CA PHE A 79 -7.53 -8.11 10.11
C PHE A 79 -8.84 -8.89 10.01
N ASP A 80 -8.87 -9.90 9.13
CA ASP A 80 -10.04 -10.71 8.86
C ASP A 80 -9.64 -12.15 8.54
N ASN A 81 -10.10 -13.10 9.35
CA ASN A 81 -9.81 -14.52 9.17
C ASN A 81 -10.47 -15.09 7.91
N GLU A 82 -11.61 -14.55 7.48
CA GLU A 82 -12.28 -15.01 6.25
C GLU A 82 -11.45 -14.64 5.02
N LEU A 83 -10.84 -13.44 5.01
CA LEU A 83 -9.91 -13.04 3.96
C LEU A 83 -8.70 -13.97 3.90
N GLY A 84 -8.12 -14.29 5.05
CA GLY A 84 -7.00 -15.24 5.15
C GLY A 84 -7.38 -16.62 4.61
N THR A 85 -8.57 -17.12 4.96
CA THR A 85 -9.09 -18.42 4.54
C THR A 85 -9.40 -18.47 3.04
N MET A 86 -9.97 -17.41 2.47
CA MET A 86 -10.17 -17.31 1.02
C MET A 86 -8.84 -17.37 0.28
N ASN A 87 -7.85 -16.59 0.73
CA ASN A 87 -6.53 -16.56 0.12
C ASN A 87 -5.82 -17.93 0.21
N SER A 88 -5.86 -18.60 1.37
CA SER A 88 -5.25 -19.93 1.54
C SER A 88 -5.90 -21.01 0.68
N ASN A 89 -7.16 -20.83 0.30
CA ASN A 89 -7.88 -21.70 -0.63
C ASN A 89 -7.75 -21.26 -2.10
N ALA A 90 -6.76 -20.43 -2.43
CA ALA A 90 -6.50 -19.90 -3.77
C ALA A 90 -7.69 -19.14 -4.40
N LYS A 91 -8.58 -18.59 -3.56
CA LYS A 91 -9.70 -17.79 -4.01
C LYS A 91 -9.34 -16.32 -4.09
N ILE A 92 -9.89 -15.62 -5.07
CA ILE A 92 -9.72 -14.17 -5.22
C ILE A 92 -10.81 -13.47 -4.41
N ALA A 93 -10.44 -12.83 -3.30
CA ALA A 93 -11.40 -12.21 -2.37
C ALA A 93 -12.38 -11.23 -3.05
N ALA A 94 -11.92 -10.47 -4.06
CA ALA A 94 -12.77 -9.55 -4.82
C ALA A 94 -13.85 -10.24 -5.69
N ARG A 95 -13.70 -11.53 -5.99
CA ARG A 95 -14.68 -12.33 -6.74
C ARG A 95 -15.65 -13.07 -5.83
N GLU A 96 -15.22 -13.39 -4.62
CA GLU A 96 -15.98 -14.20 -3.66
C GLU A 96 -16.77 -13.36 -2.66
N SER A 97 -16.36 -12.11 -2.41
CA SER A 97 -16.92 -11.27 -1.35
C SER A 97 -17.20 -9.86 -1.86
N GLU A 98 -18.47 -9.45 -1.84
CA GLU A 98 -18.87 -8.09 -2.22
C GLU A 98 -18.22 -7.02 -1.32
N LYS A 99 -17.96 -7.34 -0.04
CA LYS A 99 -17.19 -6.47 0.87
C LYS A 99 -15.81 -6.16 0.31
N TYR A 100 -15.03 -7.19 -0.05
CA TYR A 100 -13.68 -7.00 -0.55
C TYR A 100 -13.64 -6.46 -1.97
N LYS A 101 -14.61 -6.83 -2.80
CA LYS A 101 -14.82 -6.22 -4.11
C LYS A 101 -15.02 -4.71 -4.00
N ALA A 102 -15.84 -4.25 -3.07
CA ALA A 102 -16.06 -2.83 -2.82
C ALA A 102 -14.77 -2.14 -2.33
N VAL A 103 -14.04 -2.74 -1.39
CA VAL A 103 -12.76 -2.21 -0.89
C VAL A 103 -11.74 -2.04 -2.02
N PHE A 104 -11.50 -3.09 -2.81
CA PHE A 104 -10.50 -3.05 -3.87
C PHE A 104 -10.92 -2.19 -5.06
N SER A 105 -12.22 -2.12 -5.37
CA SER A 105 -12.73 -1.20 -6.40
C SER A 105 -12.56 0.25 -5.97
N SER A 106 -12.86 0.58 -4.72
CA SER A 106 -12.63 1.92 -4.17
C SER A 106 -11.15 2.29 -4.19
N LEU A 107 -10.26 1.39 -3.77
CA LEU A 107 -8.81 1.58 -3.83
C LEU A 107 -8.34 1.83 -5.27
N LEU A 108 -8.82 1.06 -6.24
CA LEU A 108 -8.49 1.26 -7.65
C LEU A 108 -8.91 2.65 -8.14
N GLU A 109 -10.11 3.11 -7.80
CA GLU A 109 -10.59 4.44 -8.19
C GLU A 109 -9.80 5.56 -7.50
N THR A 110 -9.38 5.38 -6.24
CA THR A 110 -8.47 6.32 -5.58
C THR A 110 -7.13 6.38 -6.32
N VAL A 111 -6.49 5.24 -6.59
CA VAL A 111 -5.18 5.18 -7.27
C VAL A 111 -5.24 5.83 -8.65
N LYS A 112 -6.29 5.57 -9.45
CA LYS A 112 -6.46 6.21 -10.76
C LYS A 112 -6.45 7.74 -10.66
N LYS A 113 -7.11 8.31 -9.64
CA LYS A 113 -7.15 9.77 -9.44
C LYS A 113 -5.79 10.35 -9.07
N GLU A 114 -5.02 9.63 -8.26
CA GLU A 114 -3.67 10.04 -7.85
C GLU A 114 -2.69 10.01 -9.04
N VAL A 115 -2.72 8.93 -9.83
CA VAL A 115 -1.85 8.77 -11.02
C VAL A 115 -2.10 9.88 -12.05
N HIS A 116 -3.37 10.23 -12.31
CA HIS A 116 -3.71 11.31 -13.24
C HIS A 116 -3.36 12.70 -12.71
N HIS A 117 -3.34 12.91 -11.39
CA HIS A 117 -2.93 14.19 -10.81
C HIS A 117 -1.43 14.44 -10.97
N GLU A 118 -0.58 13.43 -10.77
CA GLU A 118 0.87 13.62 -10.88
C GLU A 118 1.36 13.76 -12.33
N ALA A 119 0.79 13.03 -13.28
CA ALA A 119 1.13 13.18 -14.71
C ALA A 119 0.82 14.59 -15.26
N ALA A 120 -0.08 15.33 -14.60
CA ALA A 120 -0.40 16.72 -14.96
C ALA A 120 0.51 17.75 -14.25
N VAL A 121 1.21 17.36 -13.18
CA VAL A 121 2.05 18.26 -12.36
C VAL A 121 3.52 18.19 -12.75
N ASN A 122 3.99 17.08 -13.32
CA ASN A 122 5.37 16.92 -13.83
C ASN A 122 5.39 16.53 -15.31
N PRO A 123 5.34 17.50 -16.25
CA PRO A 123 5.70 17.30 -17.65
C PRO A 123 7.22 17.24 -17.87
#